data_AF-A0AAP0S4U7-F1
#
_entry.id   AF-A0AAP0S4U7-F1
#
_cell.length_a   1.000
_cell.length_b   1.000
_cell.length_c   1.000
_cell.angle_alpha   90.00
_cell.angle_beta   90.00
_cell.angle_gamma   90.00
#
_symmetry.space_group_name_H-M   'P 1'
#
loop_
_entity.id
_entity.type
_entity.pdbx_description
1 polymer ?
#
loop_
_entity_poly.entity_id
_entity_poly.type
_entity_poly.pdbx_seq_one_letter_code
_entity_poly.pdbx_strand_id
1 'polypeptide(L)'
;METIDTHFHLPVGEMTVTLQDVALLLGLHIDGEPFTGDTAYDWYAECERLLGLRPDAKTITGFSLRLRWLSQHFSKFPQQVGKHTREYHSRAYILYLFGAILFTDSSGDTVLLMFLPLLDNLELVHLYSWGSATLAWLHRSLCRASRRGATQLDGNLLLLRLWAWERLHIGLPQIHSVRAPQMHAPEVGKGVSDMVEEVAKGMVPQVQPAGELP
;
A
#
# COMPACT_ATOMS: atom_id res chain seq x y z
N MET A 1 -3.91 -31.39 -11.59
CA MET A 1 -3.35 -30.27 -10.80
C MET A 1 -2.47 -29.50 -11.78
N GLU A 2 -3.05 -28.57 -12.54
CA GLU A 2 -2.29 -27.74 -13.47
C GLU A 2 -1.48 -26.75 -12.64
N THR A 3 -0.15 -26.82 -12.76
CA THR A 3 0.77 -25.84 -12.19
C THR A 3 0.45 -24.50 -12.83
N ILE A 4 0.03 -23.52 -12.02
CA ILE A 4 -0.22 -22.16 -12.48
C ILE A 4 1.15 -21.51 -12.73
N ASP A 5 1.76 -21.83 -13.87
CA ASP A 5 3.01 -21.18 -14.32
C ASP A 5 2.68 -19.74 -14.72
N THR A 6 2.83 -18.82 -13.78
CA THR A 6 2.69 -17.38 -14.02
C THR A 6 4.08 -16.75 -14.01
N HIS A 7 4.93 -17.23 -14.90
CA HIS A 7 6.28 -16.72 -15.07
C HIS A 7 6.30 -15.70 -16.21
N PHE A 8 6.92 -14.56 -15.94
CA PHE A 8 7.26 -13.56 -16.95
C PHE A 8 8.62 -13.93 -17.54
N HIS A 9 8.67 -14.20 -18.84
CA HIS A 9 9.92 -14.37 -19.56
C HIS A 9 10.48 -13.00 -19.94
N LEU A 10 11.57 -12.60 -19.29
CA LEU A 10 12.25 -11.32 -19.48
C LEU A 10 13.67 -11.56 -20.00
N PRO A 11 14.36 -10.55 -20.55
CA PRO A 11 15.75 -10.71 -21.02
C PRO A 11 16.74 -11.19 -19.95
N VAL A 12 16.41 -10.97 -18.67
CA VAL A 12 17.19 -11.39 -17.50
C VAL A 12 16.86 -12.82 -17.03
N GLY A 13 15.82 -13.44 -17.60
CA GLY A 13 15.35 -14.77 -17.23
C GLY A 13 13.86 -14.80 -16.87
N GLU A 14 13.43 -15.92 -16.30
CA GLU A 14 12.07 -16.10 -15.79
C GLU A 14 11.89 -15.46 -14.42
N MET A 15 10.86 -14.63 -14.27
CA MET A 15 10.56 -13.96 -13.01
C MET A 15 9.08 -14.10 -12.67
N THR A 16 8.74 -14.14 -11.39
CA THR A 16 7.34 -14.14 -10.94
C THR A 16 7.20 -13.32 -9.65
N VAL A 17 5.97 -12.94 -9.33
CA VAL A 17 5.64 -12.29 -8.05
C VAL A 17 5.65 -13.37 -6.98
N THR A 18 6.28 -13.09 -5.84
CA THR A 18 6.44 -14.05 -4.74
C THR A 18 5.69 -13.59 -3.48
N LEU A 19 5.49 -14.51 -2.52
CA LEU A 19 4.94 -14.15 -1.21
C LEU A 19 5.80 -13.12 -0.48
N GLN A 20 7.12 -13.17 -0.65
CA GLN A 20 8.03 -12.18 -0.09
C GLN A 20 7.77 -10.79 -0.68
N ASP A 21 7.52 -10.69 -1.99
CA ASP A 21 7.16 -9.40 -2.61
C ASP A 21 5.84 -8.87 -2.04
N VAL A 22 4.86 -9.74 -1.81
CA VAL A 22 3.56 -9.33 -1.23
C VAL A 22 3.74 -8.77 0.18
N ALA A 23 4.52 -9.46 1.02
CA ALA A 23 4.82 -9.01 2.37
C ALA A 23 5.60 -7.68 2.37
N LEU A 24 6.60 -7.53 1.49
CA LEU A 24 7.43 -6.32 1.43
C LEU A 24 6.71 -5.12 0.81
N LEU A 25 5.97 -5.30 -0.28
CA LEU A 25 5.38 -4.21 -1.06
C LEU A 25 4.03 -3.75 -0.51
N LEU A 26 3.25 -4.67 0.08
CA LEU A 26 1.91 -4.35 0.61
C LEU A 26 1.82 -4.44 2.13
N GLY A 27 2.82 -4.99 2.81
CA GLY A 27 2.76 -5.22 4.26
C GLY A 27 1.71 -6.25 4.69
N LEU A 28 1.27 -7.12 3.77
CA LEU A 28 0.25 -8.12 4.07
C LEU A 28 0.85 -9.35 4.74
N HIS A 29 0.13 -9.89 5.73
CA HIS A 29 0.52 -11.09 6.44
C HIS A 29 0.46 -12.33 5.52
N ILE A 30 1.55 -13.10 5.47
CA ILE A 30 1.69 -14.29 4.61
C ILE A 30 1.61 -15.61 5.38
N ASP A 31 1.92 -15.61 6.68
CA ASP A 31 1.99 -16.83 7.52
C ASP A 31 0.73 -16.98 8.39
N GLY A 32 -0.43 -16.97 7.74
CA GLY A 32 -1.73 -17.02 8.41
C GLY A 32 -2.61 -18.18 7.93
N GLU A 33 -3.76 -18.31 8.57
CA GLU A 33 -4.74 -19.33 8.21
C GLU A 33 -5.33 -19.07 6.81
N PRO A 34 -5.59 -20.12 6.02
CA PRO A 34 -6.37 -19.97 4.80
C PRO A 34 -7.78 -19.52 5.17
N PHE A 35 -8.35 -18.59 4.42
CA PHE A 35 -9.76 -18.26 4.60
C PHE A 35 -10.62 -19.31 3.90
N THR A 36 -11.23 -20.20 4.69
CA THR A 36 -12.30 -21.10 4.23
C THR A 36 -13.62 -20.53 4.69
N GLY A 37 -14.34 -19.84 3.80
CA GLY A 37 -15.66 -19.31 4.08
C GLY A 37 -16.75 -20.25 3.58
N ASP A 38 -17.82 -20.41 4.35
CA ASP A 38 -19.07 -20.92 3.79
C ASP A 38 -19.62 -19.91 2.77
N THR A 39 -20.29 -20.40 1.73
CA THR A 39 -20.96 -19.55 0.72
C THR A 39 -22.48 -19.57 0.87
N ALA A 40 -23.02 -20.39 1.78
CA ALA A 40 -24.44 -20.60 2.01
C ALA A 40 -25.05 -19.58 2.99
N TYR A 41 -24.76 -18.30 2.82
CA TYR A 41 -25.34 -17.23 3.63
C TYR A 41 -26.53 -16.56 2.94
N ASP A 42 -27.51 -16.09 3.73
CA ASP A 42 -28.39 -15.01 3.28
C ASP A 42 -27.59 -13.70 3.32
N TRP A 43 -27.05 -13.33 2.17
CA TRP A 43 -26.19 -12.16 2.01
C TRP A 43 -26.86 -10.84 2.41
N TYR A 44 -28.18 -10.75 2.32
CA TYR A 44 -28.89 -9.55 2.76
C TYR A 44 -28.92 -9.46 4.29
N ALA A 45 -29.25 -10.57 4.96
CA ALA A 45 -29.23 -10.67 6.40
C ALA A 45 -27.81 -10.50 6.97
N GLU A 46 -26.80 -11.02 6.27
CA GLU A 46 -25.41 -10.91 6.70
C GLU A 46 -24.87 -9.48 6.57
N CYS A 47 -25.23 -8.76 5.50
CA CYS A 47 -24.95 -7.33 5.41
C CYS A 47 -25.66 -6.54 6.52
N GLU A 48 -26.91 -6.86 6.83
CA GLU A 48 -27.65 -6.22 7.91
C GLU A 48 -26.99 -6.46 9.28
N ARG A 49 -26.57 -7.70 9.56
CA ARG A 49 -25.89 -8.09 10.79
C ARG A 49 -24.50 -7.44 10.94
N LEU A 50 -23.70 -7.48 9.89
CA LEU A 50 -22.28 -7.09 9.97
C LEU A 50 -22.00 -5.65 9.56
N LEU A 51 -22.83 -5.03 8.74
CA LEU A 51 -22.69 -3.64 8.31
C LEU A 51 -23.78 -2.73 8.91
N GLY A 52 -24.80 -3.31 9.58
CA GLY A 52 -25.92 -2.55 10.15
C GLY A 52 -26.91 -2.05 9.11
N LEU A 53 -26.75 -2.41 7.83
CA LEU A 53 -27.56 -1.95 6.72
C LEU A 53 -27.87 -3.10 5.77
N ARG A 54 -29.14 -3.22 5.39
CA ARG A 54 -29.60 -4.20 4.41
C ARG A 54 -29.56 -3.60 3.00
N PRO A 55 -28.77 -4.16 2.06
CA PRO A 55 -28.74 -3.69 0.69
C PRO A 55 -30.05 -4.05 -0.04
N ASP A 56 -30.36 -3.31 -1.10
CA ASP A 56 -31.48 -3.60 -1.99
C ASP A 56 -31.09 -4.61 -3.09
N ALA A 57 -32.09 -5.16 -3.77
CA ALA A 57 -31.88 -6.20 -4.79
C ALA A 57 -31.01 -5.76 -5.99
N LYS A 58 -30.82 -4.45 -6.21
CA LYS A 58 -29.95 -3.93 -7.28
C LYS A 58 -28.49 -3.82 -6.85
N THR A 59 -28.24 -3.77 -5.54
CA THR A 59 -26.92 -3.57 -4.96
C THR A 59 -26.10 -4.85 -4.84
N ILE A 60 -26.78 -6.00 -4.66
CA ILE A 60 -26.15 -7.31 -4.72
C ILE A 60 -26.39 -7.92 -6.11
N THR A 61 -25.32 -8.28 -6.81
CA THR A 61 -25.38 -9.03 -8.06
C THR A 61 -24.72 -10.39 -7.84
N GLY A 62 -25.51 -11.46 -7.79
CA GLY A 62 -25.01 -12.79 -7.44
C GLY A 62 -24.46 -12.82 -6.01
N PHE A 63 -23.14 -12.93 -5.88
CA PHE A 63 -22.42 -12.96 -4.60
C PHE A 63 -21.57 -11.70 -4.35
N SER A 64 -21.75 -10.67 -5.17
CA SER A 64 -20.95 -9.45 -5.11
C SER A 64 -21.78 -8.24 -4.67
N LEU A 65 -21.20 -7.41 -3.80
CA LEU A 65 -21.75 -6.15 -3.33
C LEU A 65 -21.12 -4.97 -4.08
N ARG A 66 -21.91 -3.96 -4.45
CA ARG A 66 -21.38 -2.77 -5.13
C ARG A 66 -20.51 -1.90 -4.21
N LEU A 67 -19.32 -1.53 -4.69
CA LEU A 67 -18.40 -0.62 -4.01
C LEU A 67 -18.97 0.80 -3.89
N ARG A 68 -19.71 1.28 -4.90
CA ARG A 68 -20.45 2.55 -4.80
C ARG A 68 -21.41 2.59 -3.62
N TRP A 69 -22.10 1.49 -3.33
CA TRP A 69 -23.01 1.43 -2.19
C TRP A 69 -22.25 1.55 -0.86
N LEU A 70 -21.15 0.80 -0.71
CA LEU A 70 -20.27 0.94 0.46
C LEU A 70 -19.77 2.38 0.63
N SER A 71 -19.30 3.01 -0.46
CA SER A 71 -18.81 4.38 -0.41
C SER A 71 -19.92 5.38 -0.05
N GLN A 72 -21.12 5.24 -0.61
CA GLN A 72 -22.25 6.12 -0.30
C GLN A 72 -22.67 6.07 1.16
N HIS A 73 -22.68 4.88 1.77
CA HIS A 73 -23.16 4.69 3.14
C HIS A 73 -22.07 4.84 4.21
N PHE A 74 -20.80 4.54 3.89
CA PHE A 74 -19.72 4.48 4.88
C PHE A 74 -18.57 5.48 4.67
N SER A 75 -18.62 6.33 3.64
CA SER A 75 -17.56 7.34 3.38
C SER A 75 -17.40 8.39 4.46
N LYS A 76 -18.46 8.71 5.21
CA LYS A 76 -18.43 9.68 6.30
C LYS A 76 -18.39 8.95 7.63
N PHE A 77 -17.34 9.19 8.41
CA PHE A 77 -17.26 8.68 9.77
C PHE A 77 -18.07 9.58 10.72
N PRO A 78 -19.10 9.06 11.43
CA PRO A 78 -19.86 9.87 12.38
C PRO A 78 -18.96 10.33 13.55
N GLN A 79 -19.21 11.52 14.11
CA GLN A 79 -18.39 12.09 15.22
C GLN A 79 -18.73 11.52 16.61
N GLN A 80 -19.90 10.89 16.77
CA GLN A 80 -20.41 10.35 18.04
C GLN A 80 -20.75 8.88 17.81
N VAL A 81 -19.89 7.95 18.25
CA VAL A 81 -19.92 6.57 17.73
C VAL A 81 -19.86 5.54 18.84
N GLY A 82 -20.98 4.83 19.03
CA GLY A 82 -21.03 3.58 19.81
C GLY A 82 -20.15 2.49 19.19
N LYS A 83 -19.76 1.49 20.00
CA LYS A 83 -18.82 0.42 19.58
C LYS A 83 -19.24 -0.24 18.25
N HIS A 84 -20.51 -0.63 18.13
CA HIS A 84 -21.04 -1.30 16.93
C HIS A 84 -20.92 -0.47 15.65
N THR A 85 -21.17 0.83 15.71
CA THR A 85 -21.05 1.69 14.53
C THR A 85 -19.60 1.78 14.05
N ARG A 86 -18.60 1.80 14.96
CA ARG A 86 -17.19 1.76 14.54
C ARG A 86 -16.84 0.45 13.85
N GLU A 87 -17.34 -0.67 14.37
CA GLU A 87 -17.12 -1.99 13.76
C GLU A 87 -17.74 -2.05 12.36
N TYR A 88 -18.98 -1.57 12.19
CA TYR A 88 -19.63 -1.50 10.87
C TYR A 88 -18.82 -0.70 9.86
N HIS A 89 -18.35 0.50 10.23
CA HIS A 89 -17.51 1.31 9.36
C HIS A 89 -16.16 0.64 9.07
N SER A 90 -15.57 -0.04 10.05
CA SER A 90 -14.28 -0.74 9.88
C SER A 90 -14.41 -1.92 8.90
N ARG A 91 -15.46 -2.75 9.06
CA ARG A 91 -15.76 -3.86 8.15
C ARG A 91 -16.05 -3.34 6.74
N ALA A 92 -16.87 -2.30 6.61
CA ALA A 92 -17.18 -1.68 5.32
C ALA A 92 -15.92 -1.13 4.62
N TYR A 93 -15.01 -0.50 5.37
CA TYR A 93 -13.77 0.04 4.84
C TYR A 93 -12.82 -1.07 4.37
N ILE A 94 -12.60 -2.11 5.18
CA ILE A 94 -11.77 -3.26 4.79
C ILE A 94 -12.36 -3.96 3.57
N LEU A 95 -13.67 -4.20 3.55
CA LEU A 95 -14.36 -4.80 2.42
C LEU A 95 -14.26 -3.93 1.16
N TYR A 96 -14.30 -2.60 1.30
CA TYR A 96 -14.05 -1.70 0.18
C TYR A 96 -12.62 -1.84 -0.37
N LEU A 97 -11.60 -1.88 0.49
CA LEU A 97 -10.20 -2.11 0.08
C LEU A 97 -10.02 -3.45 -0.63
N PHE A 98 -10.75 -4.48 -0.18
CA PHE A 98 -10.74 -5.79 -0.81
C PHE A 98 -11.24 -5.73 -2.25
N GLY A 99 -12.40 -5.14 -2.53
CA GLY A 99 -12.89 -5.05 -3.91
C GLY A 99 -12.21 -3.99 -4.77
N ALA A 100 -11.70 -2.92 -4.17
CA ALA A 100 -11.11 -1.80 -4.91
C ALA A 100 -9.62 -1.99 -5.22
N ILE A 101 -8.89 -2.77 -4.42
CA ILE A 101 -7.42 -2.88 -4.52
C ILE A 101 -6.95 -4.34 -4.55
N LEU A 102 -7.31 -5.16 -3.55
CA LEU A 102 -6.67 -6.47 -3.36
C LEU A 102 -7.23 -7.57 -4.27
N PHE A 103 -8.55 -7.65 -4.37
CA PHE A 103 -9.31 -8.71 -5.02
C PHE A 103 -10.23 -8.14 -6.10
N THR A 104 -9.71 -7.19 -6.88
CA THR A 104 -10.49 -6.57 -7.95
C THR A 104 -10.92 -7.61 -8.97
N ASP A 105 -12.13 -7.46 -9.47
CA ASP A 105 -12.67 -8.25 -10.57
C ASP A 105 -12.79 -7.40 -11.84
N SER A 106 -13.27 -8.00 -12.93
CA SER A 106 -13.43 -7.29 -14.20
C SER A 106 -14.58 -6.26 -14.18
N SER A 107 -15.44 -6.26 -13.14
CA SER A 107 -16.54 -5.30 -12.99
C SER A 107 -16.02 -3.92 -12.53
N GLY A 108 -14.94 -3.89 -11.75
CA GLY A 108 -14.32 -2.68 -11.22
C GLY A 108 -15.19 -1.89 -10.22
N ASP A 109 -16.37 -2.41 -9.84
CA ASP A 109 -17.31 -1.75 -8.93
C ASP A 109 -17.92 -2.72 -7.92
N THR A 110 -17.38 -3.93 -7.76
CA THR A 110 -17.95 -4.91 -6.82
C THR A 110 -16.89 -5.61 -5.96
N VAL A 111 -17.34 -6.17 -4.85
CA VAL A 111 -16.55 -7.00 -3.93
C VAL A 111 -17.32 -8.26 -3.59
N LEU A 112 -16.65 -9.41 -3.54
CA LEU A 112 -17.27 -10.66 -3.12
C LEU A 112 -17.68 -10.62 -1.65
N LEU A 113 -18.93 -10.95 -1.38
CA LEU A 113 -19.47 -10.98 -0.02
C LEU A 113 -18.93 -12.12 0.84
N MET A 114 -18.27 -13.11 0.23
CA MET A 114 -17.58 -14.17 0.97
C MET A 114 -16.51 -13.65 1.95
N PHE A 115 -16.00 -12.43 1.74
CA PHE A 115 -15.06 -11.82 2.68
C PHE A 115 -15.75 -11.26 3.92
N LEU A 116 -17.03 -10.91 3.85
CA LEU A 116 -17.72 -10.22 4.93
C LEU A 116 -17.80 -11.05 6.23
N PRO A 117 -18.14 -12.36 6.20
CA PRO A 117 -18.10 -13.21 7.40
C PRO A 117 -16.70 -13.32 8.03
N LEU A 118 -15.63 -13.23 7.24
CA LEU A 118 -14.25 -13.25 7.75
C LEU A 118 -13.92 -11.99 8.56
N LEU A 119 -14.71 -10.93 8.40
CA LEU A 119 -14.57 -9.65 9.10
C LEU A 119 -15.52 -9.55 10.31
N ASP A 120 -16.23 -10.62 10.68
CA ASP A 120 -17.14 -10.61 11.84
C ASP A 120 -16.40 -10.19 13.11
N ASN A 121 -15.32 -10.91 13.43
CA ASN A 121 -14.40 -10.55 14.49
C ASN A 121 -13.14 -9.86 13.95
N LEU A 122 -13.14 -8.53 14.01
CA LEU A 122 -12.02 -7.69 13.59
C LEU A 122 -10.72 -7.99 14.34
N GLU A 123 -10.79 -8.53 15.57
CA GLU A 123 -9.60 -8.91 16.34
C GLU A 123 -8.90 -10.14 15.75
N LEU A 124 -9.60 -10.99 14.97
CA LEU A 124 -9.03 -12.20 14.37
C LEU A 124 -8.61 -12.00 12.90
N VAL A 125 -8.99 -10.87 12.29
CA VAL A 125 -8.72 -10.60 10.86
C VAL A 125 -7.24 -10.70 10.53
N HIS A 126 -6.35 -10.29 11.43
CA HIS A 126 -4.90 -10.32 11.20
C HIS A 126 -4.31 -11.73 11.13
N LEU A 127 -5.03 -12.76 11.60
CA LEU A 127 -4.57 -14.15 11.60
C LEU A 127 -4.67 -14.82 10.22
N TYR A 128 -5.45 -14.26 9.29
CA TYR A 128 -5.58 -14.82 7.95
C TYR A 128 -4.38 -14.46 7.06
N SER A 129 -4.02 -15.36 6.15
CA SER A 129 -3.00 -15.13 5.14
C SER A 129 -3.53 -14.29 3.96
N TRP A 130 -3.81 -13.00 4.22
CA TRP A 130 -4.23 -12.05 3.19
C TRP A 130 -3.20 -11.89 2.07
N GLY A 131 -1.92 -12.07 2.38
CA GLY A 131 -0.84 -12.03 1.40
C GLY A 131 -0.93 -13.19 0.41
N SER A 132 -1.09 -14.42 0.90
CA SER A 132 -1.27 -15.59 0.02
C SER A 132 -2.54 -15.52 -0.80
N ALA A 133 -3.63 -15.05 -0.18
CA ALA A 133 -4.89 -14.77 -0.86
C ALA A 133 -4.68 -13.82 -2.05
N THR A 134 -4.01 -12.70 -1.79
CA THR A 134 -3.75 -11.64 -2.76
C THR A 134 -2.90 -12.15 -3.91
N LEU A 135 -1.84 -12.93 -3.60
CA LEU A 135 -0.98 -13.51 -4.62
C LEU A 135 -1.74 -14.51 -5.48
N ALA A 136 -2.48 -15.45 -4.88
CA ALA A 136 -3.28 -16.42 -5.61
C ALA A 136 -4.31 -15.74 -6.53
N TRP A 137 -4.94 -14.65 -6.05
CA TRP A 137 -5.87 -13.86 -6.85
C TRP A 137 -5.17 -13.20 -8.04
N LEU A 138 -4.02 -12.56 -7.83
CA LEU A 138 -3.21 -11.95 -8.90
C LEU A 138 -2.80 -12.99 -9.96
N HIS A 139 -2.28 -14.15 -9.53
CA HIS A 139 -1.91 -15.23 -10.44
C HIS A 139 -3.09 -15.70 -11.29
N ARG A 140 -4.26 -15.91 -10.67
CA ARG A 140 -5.49 -16.30 -11.38
C ARG A 140 -5.91 -15.23 -12.40
N SER A 141 -5.80 -13.96 -12.04
CA SER A 141 -6.10 -12.83 -12.93
C SER A 141 -5.15 -12.76 -14.12
N LEU A 142 -3.85 -12.95 -13.90
CA LEU A 142 -2.84 -13.00 -14.96
C LEU A 142 -3.08 -14.19 -15.91
N CYS A 143 -3.39 -15.37 -15.37
CA CYS A 143 -3.76 -16.53 -16.18
C CYS A 143 -5.04 -16.32 -16.98
N ARG A 144 -6.00 -15.52 -16.48
CA ARG A 144 -7.20 -15.16 -17.23
C ARG A 144 -6.86 -14.18 -18.35
N ALA A 145 -6.03 -13.18 -18.05
CA ALA A 145 -5.61 -12.16 -19.01
C ALA A 145 -4.68 -12.68 -20.12
N SER A 146 -3.96 -13.78 -19.89
CA SER A 146 -3.11 -14.41 -20.92
C SER A 146 -3.88 -15.24 -21.95
N ARG A 147 -5.17 -15.51 -21.72
CA ARG A 147 -6.02 -16.27 -22.65
C ARG A 147 -6.34 -15.44 -23.88
N ARG A 148 -6.43 -16.11 -25.05
CA ARG A 148 -6.81 -15.47 -26.31
C ARG A 148 -8.18 -14.80 -26.17
N GLY A 149 -8.26 -13.53 -26.58
CA GLY A 149 -9.50 -12.75 -26.54
C GLY A 149 -9.78 -12.07 -25.19
N ALA A 150 -8.90 -12.17 -24.19
CA ALA A 150 -9.00 -11.36 -22.99
C ALA A 150 -8.79 -9.87 -23.33
N THR A 151 -9.70 -9.01 -22.88
CA THR A 151 -9.68 -7.56 -23.13
C THR A 151 -9.48 -6.73 -21.86
N GLN A 152 -9.50 -7.39 -20.70
CA GLN A 152 -9.39 -6.74 -19.40
C GLN A 152 -8.36 -7.48 -18.54
N LEU A 153 -7.63 -6.71 -17.75
CA LEU A 153 -6.75 -7.19 -16.70
C LEU A 153 -7.32 -6.72 -15.36
N ASP A 154 -7.53 -7.68 -14.46
CA ASP A 154 -8.05 -7.46 -13.10
C ASP A 154 -7.05 -8.01 -12.06
N GLY A 155 -7.47 -8.09 -10.80
CA GLY A 155 -6.63 -8.48 -9.67
C GLY A 155 -5.83 -7.32 -9.08
N ASN A 156 -4.83 -7.63 -8.26
CA ASN A 156 -4.04 -6.62 -7.55
C ASN A 156 -3.02 -5.94 -8.48
N LEU A 157 -3.49 -4.98 -9.28
CA LEU A 157 -2.62 -4.23 -10.21
C LEU A 157 -1.62 -3.34 -9.47
N LEU A 158 -1.91 -2.94 -8.23
CA LEU A 158 -0.98 -2.18 -7.42
C LEU A 158 0.27 -3.01 -7.11
N LEU A 159 0.08 -4.26 -6.67
CA LEU A 159 1.15 -5.22 -6.45
C LEU A 159 1.97 -5.43 -7.72
N LEU A 160 1.31 -5.69 -8.85
CA LEU A 160 2.00 -5.93 -10.11
C LEU A 160 2.83 -4.72 -10.55
N ARG A 161 2.32 -3.50 -10.37
CA ARG A 161 3.04 -2.26 -10.70
C ARG A 161 4.23 -2.03 -9.78
N LEU A 162 4.06 -2.19 -8.47
CA LEU A 162 5.14 -2.03 -7.50
C LEU A 162 6.24 -3.08 -7.71
N TRP A 163 5.84 -4.33 -7.93
CA TRP A 163 6.76 -5.41 -8.25
C TRP A 163 7.54 -5.14 -9.53
N ALA A 164 6.85 -4.69 -10.59
CA ALA A 164 7.49 -4.34 -11.84
C ALA A 164 8.48 -3.19 -11.65
N TRP A 165 8.14 -2.18 -10.86
CA TRP A 165 9.04 -1.06 -10.56
C TRP A 165 10.31 -1.50 -9.82
N GLU A 166 10.19 -2.36 -8.82
CA GLU A 166 11.31 -2.84 -8.02
C GLU A 166 12.20 -3.84 -8.76
N ARG A 167 11.60 -4.73 -9.57
CA ARG A 167 12.34 -5.82 -10.21
C ARG A 167 12.74 -5.53 -11.65
N LEU A 168 11.97 -4.73 -12.37
CA LEU A 168 12.27 -4.33 -13.75
C LEU A 168 12.87 -2.94 -13.71
N HIS A 169 14.20 -2.86 -13.78
CA HIS A 169 14.94 -1.59 -13.84
C HIS A 169 14.76 -0.84 -15.19
N ILE A 170 13.57 -0.93 -15.81
CA ILE A 170 13.25 -0.31 -17.10
C ILE A 170 13.11 1.19 -16.87
N GLY A 171 14.21 1.91 -17.10
CA GLY A 171 14.19 3.37 -17.22
C GLY A 171 14.40 4.17 -15.93
N LEU A 172 15.13 3.65 -14.93
CA LEU A 172 15.77 4.59 -13.99
C LEU A 172 16.63 5.55 -14.81
N PRO A 173 16.52 6.89 -14.62
CA PRO A 173 17.53 7.79 -15.12
C PRO A 173 18.84 7.30 -14.54
N GLN A 174 19.76 6.86 -15.39
CA GLN A 174 21.12 6.66 -14.93
C GLN A 174 21.56 8.03 -14.45
N ILE A 175 21.70 8.19 -13.14
CA ILE A 175 22.44 9.30 -12.57
C ILE A 175 23.86 9.05 -13.07
N HIS A 176 24.17 9.56 -14.26
CA HIS A 176 25.53 9.69 -14.71
C HIS A 176 26.22 10.44 -13.58
N SER A 177 27.12 9.75 -12.89
CA SER A 177 27.95 10.35 -11.86
C SER A 177 28.43 11.68 -12.40
N VAL A 178 28.03 12.78 -11.78
CA VAL A 178 28.66 14.06 -12.07
C VAL A 178 30.14 13.82 -11.83
N ARG A 179 30.92 13.85 -12.92
CA ARG A 179 32.36 13.63 -12.91
C ARG A 179 32.91 14.52 -11.81
N ALA A 180 33.45 13.93 -10.76
CA ALA A 180 34.07 14.69 -9.68
C ALA A 180 35.05 15.69 -10.35
N PRO A 181 34.95 17.00 -10.07
CA PRO A 181 35.90 17.93 -10.62
C PRO A 181 37.29 17.46 -10.21
N GLN A 182 38.18 17.30 -11.19
CA GLN A 182 39.58 16.95 -10.97
C GLN A 182 40.16 18.05 -10.07
N MET A 183 40.29 17.76 -8.77
CA MET A 183 41.03 18.63 -7.85
C MET A 183 42.50 18.59 -8.26
N HIS A 184 42.92 19.54 -9.09
CA HIS A 184 44.29 20.00 -9.06
C HIS A 184 44.49 20.73 -7.73
N ALA A 185 45.40 20.23 -6.91
CA ALA A 185 45.78 20.85 -5.65
C ALA A 185 46.27 22.28 -5.88
N PRO A 186 45.67 23.31 -5.26
CA PRO A 186 46.28 24.63 -5.22
C PRO A 186 47.30 24.70 -4.08
N GLU A 187 48.43 25.32 -4.38
CA GLU A 187 49.50 25.60 -3.43
C GLU A 187 48.99 26.37 -2.19
N VAL A 188 49.52 25.96 -1.05
CA VAL A 188 49.33 26.59 0.26
C VAL A 188 49.95 27.98 0.29
N GLY A 189 49.24 28.93 0.90
CA GLY A 189 49.89 30.01 1.66
C GLY A 189 49.43 31.43 1.32
N LYS A 190 48.58 31.99 2.20
CA LYS A 190 48.77 33.30 2.86
C LYS A 190 47.51 33.82 3.58
N GLY A 191 46.30 33.42 3.15
CA GLY A 191 45.07 34.03 3.69
C GLY A 191 44.67 33.64 5.12
N VAL A 192 45.10 32.48 5.64
CA VAL A 192 44.67 31.99 6.96
C VAL A 192 45.44 32.68 8.10
N SER A 193 46.69 33.08 7.88
CA SER A 193 47.47 33.79 8.91
C SER A 193 46.91 35.19 9.18
N ASP A 194 46.52 35.90 8.12
CA ASP A 194 45.98 37.26 8.21
C ASP A 194 44.60 37.29 8.90
N MET A 195 43.83 36.21 8.75
CA MET A 195 42.50 36.07 9.37
C MET A 195 42.56 35.79 10.87
N VAL A 196 43.61 35.09 11.34
CA VAL A 196 43.81 34.81 12.78
C VAL A 196 44.29 36.06 13.53
N GLU A 197 45.07 36.93 12.88
CA GLU A 197 45.59 38.16 13.50
C GLU A 197 44.49 39.24 13.67
N GLU A 198 43.55 39.35 12.72
CA GLU A 198 42.39 40.25 12.83
C GLU A 198 41.37 39.79 13.90
N VAL A 199 41.18 38.48 14.07
CA VAL A 199 40.30 37.93 15.12
C VAL A 199 40.89 38.16 16.53
N ALA A 200 42.22 38.13 16.68
CA ALA A 200 42.88 38.40 17.95
C ALA A 200 42.78 39.89 18.39
N LYS A 201 42.70 40.84 17.44
CA LYS A 201 42.52 42.27 17.75
C LYS A 201 41.10 42.63 18.18
N GLY A 202 40.11 41.82 17.82
CA GLY A 202 38.69 42.06 18.14
C GLY A 202 38.22 41.64 19.54
N MET A 203 39.09 41.03 20.36
CA MET A 203 38.69 40.39 21.63
C MET A 203 39.22 41.08 22.90
N VAL A 204 39.65 42.35 22.82
CA VAL A 204 39.98 43.15 24.01
C VAL A 204 38.69 43.79 24.56
N PRO A 205 38.28 43.48 25.81
CA PRO A 205 37.08 44.06 26.41
C PRO A 205 37.27 45.57 26.66
N GLN A 206 36.33 46.38 26.15
CA GLN A 206 36.18 47.79 26.53
C GLN A 206 35.68 47.84 27.99
N VAL A 207 36.61 48.07 28.92
CA VAL A 207 36.30 48.41 30.31
C VAL A 207 35.76 49.85 30.35
N GLN A 208 34.49 50.02 30.73
CA GLN A 208 33.93 51.33 31.07
C GLN A 208 34.54 51.82 32.39
N PRO A 209 35.14 53.03 32.44
CA PRO A 209 35.56 53.59 33.71
C PRO A 209 34.34 54.09 34.50
N ALA A 210 34.24 53.64 35.75
CA ALA A 210 33.38 54.22 36.76
C ALA A 210 33.85 55.66 37.04
N GLY A 211 32.94 56.63 36.89
CA GLY A 211 33.13 58.03 37.25
C GLY A 211 32.31 58.39 38.48
N GLU A 212 32.98 58.96 39.47
CA GLU A 212 32.59 59.23 40.86
C GLU A 212 31.40 60.19 41.07
N LEU A 213 30.68 59.96 42.18
CA LEU A 213 29.92 60.96 42.96
C LEU A 213 30.91 61.90 43.67
N PRO A 214 30.59 63.18 43.90
CA PRO A 214 29.44 63.60 44.73
C PRO A 214 28.45 64.55 44.06
#